data_AF-A0A537C4A0-F1
#
_entry.id   AF-A0A537C4A0-F1
#
_cell.length_a   1.000
_cell.length_b   1.000
_cell.length_c   1.000
_cell.angle_alpha   90.00
_cell.angle_beta   90.00
_cell.angle_gamma   90.00
#
_symmetry.space_group_name_H-M   'P 1'
#
loop_
_entity.id
_entity.type
_entity.pdbx_description
1 polymer ?
#
loop_
_entity_poly.entity_id
_entity_poly.type
_entity_poly.pdbx_seq_one_letter_code
_entity_poly.pdbx_strand_id
1 'polypeptide(L)'
;MMAIFQWFDTEEIDEFARSIAAELVKRVPPAGLDAHDEKTSKRLRNTHHAVFSRAEQFARTHKLNIYKKARLGNQFRWALKEAGYPKAFVETWTYELITLVALKSAPPRAPGR
;
A
#
# COMPACT_ATOMS: atom_id res chain seq x y z
N MET A 1 -19.16 -7.32 24.91
CA MET A 1 -17.68 -7.19 24.89
C MET A 1 -17.11 -7.70 23.56
N MET A 2 -17.48 -7.12 22.40
CA MET A 2 -17.09 -7.62 21.05
C MET A 2 -16.36 -6.58 20.16
N ALA A 3 -16.46 -5.29 20.47
CA ALA A 3 -15.91 -4.23 19.61
C ALA A 3 -14.38 -4.12 19.64
N ILE A 4 -13.75 -4.51 20.74
CA ILE A 4 -12.29 -4.47 20.92
C ILE A 4 -11.57 -5.49 20.04
N PHE A 5 -12.09 -6.72 19.88
CA PHE A 5 -11.43 -7.76 19.06
C PHE A 5 -11.41 -7.43 17.56
N GLN A 6 -12.49 -6.84 17.03
CA GLN A 6 -12.59 -6.41 15.62
C GLN A 6 -11.59 -5.28 15.27
N TRP A 7 -11.17 -4.49 16.27
CA TRP A 7 -10.15 -3.47 16.11
C TRP A 7 -8.73 -4.04 15.94
N PHE A 8 -8.52 -5.29 16.36
CA PHE A 8 -7.26 -6.04 16.24
C PHE A 8 -7.24 -7.05 15.10
N ASP A 9 -8.38 -7.30 14.45
CA ASP A 9 -8.40 -8.13 13.25
C ASP A 9 -7.60 -7.45 12.11
N THR A 10 -6.53 -8.12 11.69
CA THR A 10 -5.62 -7.67 10.63
C THR A 10 -5.55 -8.62 9.45
N GLU A 11 -6.33 -9.71 9.43
CA GLU A 11 -6.24 -10.71 8.36
C GLU A 11 -6.50 -10.07 7.00
N GLU A 12 -7.61 -9.33 6.90
CA GLU A 12 -7.96 -8.57 5.69
C GLU A 12 -6.88 -7.55 5.28
N ILE A 13 -6.18 -6.95 6.25
CA ILE A 13 -5.11 -5.99 5.98
C ILE A 13 -3.87 -6.70 5.42
N ASP A 14 -3.53 -7.84 5.99
CA ASP A 14 -2.38 -8.65 5.60
C ASP A 14 -2.62 -9.23 4.20
N GLU A 15 -3.83 -9.73 3.93
CA GLU A 15 -4.26 -10.18 2.60
C GLU A 15 -4.23 -9.05 1.59
N PHE A 16 -4.79 -7.89 1.93
CA PHE A 16 -4.79 -6.73 1.05
C PHE A 16 -3.36 -6.30 0.72
N ALA A 17 -2.49 -6.14 1.72
CA ALA A 17 -1.09 -5.77 1.58
C ALA A 17 -0.33 -6.73 0.65
N ARG A 18 -0.50 -8.05 0.86
CA ARG A 18 0.10 -9.08 0.02
C ARG A 18 -0.44 -9.03 -1.41
N SER A 19 -1.74 -8.78 -1.58
CA SER A 19 -2.37 -8.75 -2.91
C SER A 19 -1.84 -7.59 -3.78
N ILE A 20 -1.66 -6.39 -3.20
CA ILE A 20 -1.14 -5.23 -3.95
C ILE A 20 0.36 -5.35 -4.21
N ALA A 21 1.12 -5.97 -3.29
CA ALA A 21 2.52 -6.28 -3.50
C ALA A 21 2.70 -7.34 -4.61
N ALA A 22 1.90 -8.41 -4.59
CA ALA A 22 1.92 -9.45 -5.62
C ALA A 22 1.55 -8.88 -7.00
N GLU A 23 0.58 -7.97 -7.06
CA GLU A 23 0.23 -7.26 -8.30
C GLU A 23 1.41 -6.41 -8.82
N LEU A 24 2.10 -5.68 -7.93
CA LEU A 24 3.29 -4.92 -8.27
C LEU A 24 4.40 -5.83 -8.80
N VAL A 25 4.70 -6.93 -8.11
CA VAL A 25 5.72 -7.93 -8.55
C VAL A 25 5.36 -8.50 -9.92
N LYS A 26 4.11 -8.90 -10.12
CA LYS A 26 3.65 -9.48 -11.39
C LYS A 26 3.77 -8.49 -12.55
N ARG A 27 3.38 -7.23 -12.33
CA ARG A 27 3.38 -6.21 -13.38
C ARG A 27 4.74 -5.60 -13.59
N VAL A 28 5.55 -5.44 -12.55
CA VAL A 28 6.88 -4.82 -12.58
C VAL A 28 7.89 -5.67 -11.81
N PRO A 29 8.36 -6.81 -12.35
CA PRO A 29 9.35 -7.62 -11.67
C PRO A 29 10.63 -6.83 -11.33
N PRO A 30 11.27 -7.08 -10.17
CA PRO A 30 12.43 -6.32 -9.71
C PRO A 30 13.62 -6.42 -10.67
N ALA A 31 13.80 -7.55 -11.35
CA ALA A 31 14.84 -7.73 -12.36
C ALA A 31 14.72 -6.79 -13.58
N GLY A 32 13.53 -6.20 -13.81
CA GLY A 32 13.28 -5.27 -14.90
C GLY A 32 13.21 -3.81 -14.47
N LEU A 33 13.60 -3.48 -13.24
CA LEU A 33 13.46 -2.13 -12.69
C LEU A 33 14.51 -1.16 -13.25
N ASP A 34 15.72 -1.66 -13.53
CA ASP A 34 16.87 -0.87 -14.01
C ASP A 34 16.81 -0.58 -15.52
N ALA A 35 15.77 -1.06 -16.20
CA ALA A 35 15.58 -0.79 -17.62
C ALA A 35 15.12 0.67 -17.81
N HIS A 36 16.02 1.52 -18.30
CA HIS A 36 15.78 2.94 -18.56
C HIS A 36 15.02 3.19 -19.89
N ASP A 37 14.04 2.35 -20.21
CA ASP A 37 13.24 2.47 -21.43
C ASP A 37 11.83 3.01 -21.14
N GLU A 38 11.21 3.58 -22.18
CA GLU A 38 9.88 4.19 -22.09
C GLU A 38 8.80 3.17 -21.69
N LYS A 39 8.91 1.92 -22.15
CA LYS A 39 7.94 0.86 -21.87
C LYS A 39 7.99 0.47 -20.39
N THR A 40 9.18 0.35 -19.80
CA THR A 40 9.36 0.10 -18.37
C THR A 40 8.80 1.24 -17.53
N SER A 41 9.11 2.49 -17.89
CA SER A 41 8.58 3.68 -17.22
C SER A 41 7.04 3.77 -17.30
N LYS A 42 6.46 3.49 -18.46
CA LYS A 42 5.01 3.45 -18.67
C LYS A 42 4.36 2.33 -17.85
N ARG A 43 4.97 1.15 -17.80
CA ARG A 43 4.49 0.02 -17.00
C ARG A 43 4.52 0.34 -15.50
N LEU A 44 5.58 0.98 -15.03
CA LEU A 44 5.70 1.42 -13.64
C LEU A 44 4.60 2.41 -13.27
N ARG A 45 4.39 3.46 -14.08
CA ARG A 45 3.31 4.45 -13.88
C ARG A 45 1.93 3.82 -13.86
N ASN A 46 1.63 2.93 -14.82
CA ASN A 46 0.33 2.26 -14.88
C ASN A 46 0.12 1.32 -13.69
N THR A 47 1.18 0.67 -13.21
CA THR A 47 1.14 -0.20 -12.04
C THR A 47 0.95 0.61 -10.76
N HIS A 48 1.63 1.75 -10.64
CA HIS A 48 1.44 2.70 -9.54
C HIS A 48 -0.02 3.12 -9.47
N HIS A 49 -0.60 3.60 -10.58
CA HIS A 49 -2.00 3.99 -10.61
C HIS A 49 -2.96 2.86 -10.19
N ALA A 50 -2.74 1.63 -10.69
CA ALA A 50 -3.58 0.48 -10.35
C ALA A 50 -3.50 0.12 -8.86
N VAL A 51 -2.28 0.01 -8.31
CA VAL A 51 -2.04 -0.34 -6.90
C VAL A 51 -2.58 0.75 -5.97
N PHE A 52 -2.29 2.02 -6.27
CA PHE A 52 -2.67 3.13 -5.41
C PHE A 52 -4.16 3.45 -5.47
N SER A 53 -4.83 3.22 -6.61
CA SER A 53 -6.29 3.32 -6.68
C SER A 53 -6.98 2.30 -5.77
N ARG A 54 -6.50 1.05 -5.75
CA ARG A 54 -7.00 0.02 -4.82
C ARG A 54 -6.72 0.38 -3.36
N ALA A 55 -5.53 0.91 -3.05
CA ALA A 55 -5.19 1.38 -1.71
C ALA A 55 -6.06 2.55 -1.24
N GLU A 56 -6.36 3.49 -2.13
CA GLU A 56 -7.29 4.59 -1.84
C GLU A 56 -8.70 4.06 -1.54
N GLN A 57 -9.21 3.14 -2.37
CA GLN A 57 -10.52 2.53 -2.14
C GLN A 57 -10.56 1.80 -0.80
N PHE A 58 -9.55 0.97 -0.52
CA PHE A 58 -9.41 0.26 0.75
C PHE A 58 -9.41 1.23 1.94
N ALA A 59 -8.66 2.34 1.85
CA ALA A 59 -8.58 3.33 2.91
C ALA A 59 -9.90 4.08 3.16
N ARG A 60 -10.75 4.22 2.14
CA ARG A 60 -12.06 4.88 2.25
C ARG A 60 -13.14 3.95 2.81
N THR A 61 -13.08 2.66 2.50
CA THR A 61 -14.12 1.69 2.88
C THR A 61 -13.85 1.02 4.23
N HIS A 62 -12.60 1.03 4.72
CA HIS A 62 -12.22 0.37 5.98
C HIS A 62 -11.89 1.37 7.09
N LYS A 63 -12.26 1.03 8.33
CA LYS A 63 -11.87 1.78 9.52
C LYS A 63 -10.42 1.45 9.89
N LEU A 64 -9.48 2.23 9.38
CA LEU A 64 -8.06 2.05 9.63
C LEU A 64 -7.58 2.91 10.81
N ASN A 65 -7.36 2.27 11.96
CA ASN A 65 -6.67 2.88 13.10
C ASN A 65 -5.14 2.98 12.82
N ILE A 66 -4.38 3.65 13.70
CA ILE A 66 -2.92 3.84 13.54
C ILE A 66 -2.18 2.49 13.41
N TYR A 67 -2.55 1.50 14.24
CA TYR A 67 -1.96 0.17 14.21
C TYR A 67 -2.20 -0.55 12.88
N LYS A 68 -3.43 -0.54 12.37
CA LYS A 68 -3.85 -1.12 11.08
C LYS A 68 -3.10 -0.47 9.92
N LYS A 69 -2.89 0.85 9.95
CA LYS A 69 -2.05 1.56 8.95
C LYS A 69 -0.60 1.10 9.02
N ALA A 70 -0.01 1.03 10.22
CA ALA A 70 1.36 0.56 10.40
C ALA A 70 1.53 -0.91 9.94
N ARG A 71 0.55 -1.77 10.24
CA ARG A 71 0.51 -3.17 9.80
C ARG A 71 0.51 -3.27 8.27
N LEU A 72 -0.35 -2.53 7.59
CA LEU A 72 -0.40 -2.45 6.12
C LEU A 72 0.96 -2.07 5.54
N GLY A 73 1.56 -0.98 6.03
CA GLY A 73 2.88 -0.53 5.56
C GLY A 73 3.97 -1.56 5.80
N ASN A 74 4.00 -2.19 6.96
CA ASN A 74 4.99 -3.22 7.29
C ASN A 74 4.84 -4.46 6.41
N GLN A 75 3.63 -4.98 6.23
CA GLN A 75 3.41 -6.15 5.38
C GLN A 75 3.76 -5.86 3.92
N PHE A 76 3.36 -4.71 3.41
CA PHE A 76 3.72 -4.29 2.06
C PHE A 76 5.25 -4.14 1.91
N ARG A 77 5.91 -3.48 2.86
CA ARG A 77 7.36 -3.30 2.88
C ARG A 77 8.10 -4.64 2.86
N TRP A 78 7.68 -5.59 3.69
CA TRP A 78 8.31 -6.92 3.75
C TRP A 78 8.11 -7.70 2.46
N ALA A 79 6.89 -7.69 1.91
CA ALA A 79 6.61 -8.36 0.64
C ALA A 79 7.50 -7.83 -0.51
N LEU A 80 7.75 -6.52 -0.57
CA LEU A 80 8.66 -5.96 -1.58
C LEU A 80 10.13 -6.29 -1.31
N LYS A 81 10.57 -6.32 -0.05
CA LYS A 81 11.94 -6.74 0.29
C LYS A 81 12.18 -8.20 -0.09
N GLU A 82 11.25 -9.08 0.25
CA GLU A 82 11.33 -10.52 -0.04
C GLU A 82 11.27 -10.80 -1.54
N ALA A 83 10.54 -9.97 -2.31
CA ALA A 83 10.56 -10.04 -3.76
C ALA A 83 11.89 -9.60 -4.39
N GLY A 84 12.77 -8.91 -3.64
CA GLY A 84 14.09 -8.47 -4.11
C GLY A 84 14.13 -7.06 -4.69
N TYR A 85 13.18 -6.19 -4.35
CA TYR A 85 13.26 -4.79 -4.79
C TYR A 85 14.40 -4.02 -4.08
N PRO A 86 15.03 -3.04 -4.77
CA PRO A 86 16.01 -2.17 -4.16
C PRO A 86 15.46 -1.44 -2.95
N LYS A 87 16.29 -1.26 -1.91
CA LYS A 87 15.89 -0.60 -0.65
C LYS A 87 15.21 0.75 -0.86
N ALA A 88 15.77 1.61 -1.72
CA ALA A 88 15.20 2.93 -2.01
C ALA A 88 13.80 2.83 -2.64
N PHE A 89 13.60 1.87 -3.54
CA PHE A 89 12.28 1.63 -4.16
C PHE A 89 11.25 1.19 -3.12
N VAL A 90 11.62 0.22 -2.27
CA VAL A 90 10.78 -0.27 -1.18
C VAL A 90 10.36 0.87 -0.25
N GLU A 91 11.31 1.72 0.15
CA GLU A 91 11.06 2.82 1.08
C GLU A 91 10.14 3.88 0.48
N THR A 92 10.38 4.31 -0.76
CA THR A 92 9.52 5.26 -1.47
C THR A 92 8.10 4.74 -1.61
N TRP A 93 7.92 3.53 -2.14
CA TRP A 93 6.58 2.96 -2.36
C TRP A 93 5.81 2.74 -1.05
N THR A 94 6.50 2.30 0.01
CA THR A 94 5.88 2.13 1.32
C THR A 94 5.46 3.48 1.91
N TYR A 95 6.31 4.50 1.80
CA TYR A 95 6.01 5.84 2.31
C TYR A 95 4.82 6.46 1.58
N GLU A 96 4.79 6.37 0.26
CA GLU A 96 3.67 6.86 -0.54
C GLU A 96 2.36 6.13 -0.20
N LEU A 97 2.40 4.80 -0.07
CA LEU A 97 1.24 3.99 0.31
C LEU A 97 0.67 4.44 1.66
N ILE A 98 1.52 4.56 2.68
CA ILE A 98 1.09 4.95 4.03
C ILE A 98 0.57 6.38 4.05
N THR A 99 1.23 7.30 3.33
CA THR A 99 0.77 8.69 3.17
C THR A 99 -0.62 8.74 2.56
N LEU A 100 -0.84 8.05 1.44
CA LEU A 100 -2.14 7.98 0.78
C LEU A 100 -3.22 7.44 1.73
N VAL A 101 -2.95 6.29 2.35
CA VAL A 101 -3.89 5.64 3.26
C VAL A 101 -4.21 6.54 4.44
N ALA A 102 -3.22 7.21 5.01
CA ALA A 102 -3.41 8.15 6.12
C ALA A 102 -4.33 9.31 5.74
N LEU A 103 -4.14 9.90 4.56
CA LEU A 103 -4.96 11.00 4.05
C LEU A 103 -6.40 10.57 3.76
N LYS A 104 -6.60 9.38 3.19
CA LYS A 104 -7.93 8.92 2.72
C LYS A 104 -8.78 8.26 3.79
N SER A 105 -8.17 7.84 4.90
CA SER A 105 -8.87 7.29 6.07
C SER A 105 -9.09 8.31 7.20
N ALA A 106 -8.61 9.55 7.04
CA ALA A 106 -8.86 10.61 8.02
C ALA A 106 -10.34 11.05 7.96
N PRO A 107 -11.00 11.29 9.11
CA PRO A 107 -12.33 11.88 9.10
C PRO A 107 -12.29 13.26 8.43
N PRO A 108 -13.38 13.70 7.76
CA PRO A 108 -13.48 15.05 7.24
C PRO A 108 -13.16 16.04 8.34
N ARG A 109 -12.28 17.02 8.09
CA ARG A 109 -12.10 18.13 9.03
C ARG A 109 -13.44 18.83 9.15
N ALA A 110 -14.01 18.86 10.37
CA ALA A 110 -15.21 19.64 10.62
C ALA A 110 -14.92 21.10 10.21
N PRO A 111 -15.82 21.78 9.48
CA PRO A 111 -15.66 23.21 9.24
C PRO A 111 -15.55 23.89 10.61
N GLY A 112 -14.52 24.72 10.77
CA GLY A 112 -14.29 25.48 12.00
C GLY A 112 -15.56 26.25 12.37
N ARG A 113 -15.97 26.13 13.63
CA ARG A 113 -17.05 26.95 14.21
C ARG A 113 -16.65 28.41 14.24
#